data_AF-A0A836UFS2-F1
#
_entry.id   AF-A0A836UFS2-F1
#
_cell.length_a   1.000
_cell.length_b   1.000
_cell.length_c   1.000
_cell.angle_alpha   90.00
_cell.angle_beta   90.00
_cell.angle_gamma   90.00
#
_symmetry.space_group_name_H-M   'P 1'
#
loop_
_entity.id
_entity.type
_entity.pdbx_description
1 polymer ?
#
loop_
_entity_poly.entity_id
_entity_poly.type
_entity_poly.pdbx_seq_one_letter_code
_entity_poly.pdbx_strand_id
1 'polypeptide(L)'
;MPAAAPRVHPTPRSHLPDYGEFGRFEWPIYASYSFLLFAGVLEIYSAVALLLGTFPPFDSHALRHIYLSGFGTLLLIGMAPRLIPGFLRIRRLAHPQLVSLSFYLATSAALFRILPYLLPFPSVTLPLFGLSGTLGYLAITALAINLCMTFQRHPPFLRPPTMPN
;
A
#
# COMPACT_ATOMS: atom_id res chain seq x y z
N MET A 1 -32.42 4.39 -40.36
CA MET A 1 -31.94 4.05 -39.00
C MET A 1 -30.67 4.83 -38.74
N PRO A 2 -30.60 5.70 -37.71
CA PRO A 2 -29.36 6.40 -37.39
C PRO A 2 -28.31 5.40 -36.91
N ALA A 3 -27.11 5.48 -37.49
CA ALA A 3 -25.98 4.63 -37.12
C ALA A 3 -25.63 4.84 -35.64
N ALA A 4 -25.56 3.74 -34.88
CA ALA A 4 -25.16 3.78 -33.49
C ALA A 4 -23.76 4.39 -33.36
N ALA A 5 -23.64 5.46 -32.57
CA ALA A 5 -22.35 6.10 -32.32
C ALA A 5 -21.34 5.06 -31.78
N PRO A 6 -20.07 5.11 -32.22
CA PRO A 6 -19.05 4.18 -31.77
C PRO A 6 -18.87 4.31 -30.26
N ARG A 7 -18.98 3.18 -29.54
CA ARG A 7 -18.71 3.13 -28.09
C ARG A 7 -17.21 3.40 -27.91
N VAL A 8 -16.89 4.57 -27.36
CA VAL A 8 -15.52 4.88 -26.93
C VAL A 8 -15.19 3.95 -25.77
N HIS A 9 -14.46 2.88 -26.07
CA HIS A 9 -13.90 2.02 -25.03
C HIS A 9 -12.75 2.78 -24.37
N PRO A 10 -12.75 2.96 -23.03
CA PRO A 10 -11.59 3.49 -22.33
C PRO A 10 -10.37 2.65 -22.69
N THR A 11 -9.23 3.27 -22.97
CA THR A 11 -8.00 2.53 -23.25
C THR A 11 -7.45 1.93 -21.95
N PRO A 12 -7.04 0.65 -21.93
CA PRO A 12 -6.37 0.05 -20.77
C PRO A 12 -5.10 0.85 -20.41
N ARG A 13 -4.69 0.85 -19.13
CA ARG A 13 -3.38 1.40 -18.76
C ARG A 13 -2.27 0.63 -19.48
N SER A 14 -1.26 1.35 -19.99
CA SER A 14 -0.13 0.82 -20.79
C SER A 14 0.44 -0.52 -20.31
N HIS A 15 0.57 -0.70 -18.99
CA HIS A 15 1.24 -1.86 -18.39
C HIS A 15 0.32 -2.79 -17.59
N LEU A 16 -0.99 -2.51 -17.54
CA LEU A 16 -1.95 -3.31 -16.78
C LEU A 16 -3.30 -3.44 -17.51
N PRO A 17 -3.94 -4.62 -17.51
CA PRO A 17 -5.31 -4.80 -17.97
C PRO A 17 -6.31 -4.23 -16.94
N ASP A 18 -6.12 -2.98 -16.54
CA ASP A 18 -6.99 -2.22 -15.64
C ASP A 18 -7.26 -0.85 -16.26
N TYR A 19 -8.50 -0.40 -16.17
CA TYR A 19 -8.98 0.92 -16.60
C TYR A 19 -8.94 1.95 -15.45
N GLY A 20 -8.37 1.58 -14.29
CA GLY A 20 -8.36 2.36 -13.06
C GLY A 20 -9.46 1.96 -12.07
N GLU A 21 -10.04 0.77 -12.24
CA GLU A 21 -11.13 0.24 -11.42
C GLU A 21 -10.69 -0.03 -9.97
N PHE A 22 -9.39 -0.24 -9.75
CA PHE A 22 -8.78 -0.49 -8.44
C PHE A 22 -7.93 0.67 -7.90
N GLY A 23 -7.96 1.84 -8.56
CA GLY A 23 -7.21 3.03 -8.13
C GLY A 23 -5.75 3.00 -8.57
N ARG A 24 -4.86 3.62 -7.77
CA ARG A 24 -3.40 3.63 -8.00
C ARG A 24 -2.71 2.69 -7.03
N PHE A 25 -3.12 1.41 -7.06
CA PHE A 25 -2.63 0.39 -6.14
C PHE A 25 -1.16 0.01 -6.42
N GLU A 26 -0.67 0.28 -7.64
CA GLU A 26 0.71 0.05 -8.05
C GLU A 26 1.71 0.91 -7.25
N TRP A 27 1.29 2.09 -6.79
CA TRP A 27 2.13 3.02 -6.05
C TRP A 27 2.61 2.46 -4.70
N PRO A 28 1.72 1.96 -3.81
CA PRO A 28 2.15 1.29 -2.59
C PRO A 28 3.07 0.09 -2.85
N ILE A 29 2.83 -0.66 -3.94
CA ILE A 29 3.68 -1.81 -4.31
C ILE A 29 5.08 -1.33 -4.68
N TYR A 30 5.22 -0.35 -5.56
CA TYR A 30 6.53 0.18 -5.93
C TYR A 30 7.26 0.78 -4.72
N ALA A 31 6.56 1.57 -3.90
CA ALA A 31 7.12 2.12 -2.68
C ALA A 31 7.60 1.02 -1.72
N SER A 32 6.82 -0.06 -1.57
CA SER A 32 7.19 -1.18 -0.70
C SER A 32 8.50 -1.84 -1.12
N TYR A 33 8.69 -2.08 -2.42
CA TYR A 33 9.94 -2.65 -2.94
C TYR A 33 11.10 -1.67 -2.83
N SER A 34 10.86 -0.36 -2.97
CA SER A 34 11.89 0.65 -2.69
C SER A 34 12.34 0.61 -1.23
N PHE A 35 11.42 0.48 -0.27
CA PHE A 35 11.77 0.31 1.14
C PHE A 35 12.49 -1.01 1.41
N LEU A 36 12.10 -2.10 0.74
CA LEU A 36 12.78 -3.39 0.85
C LEU A 36 14.24 -3.29 0.38
N LEU A 37 14.47 -2.70 -0.79
CA LEU A 37 15.80 -2.49 -1.32
C LEU A 37 16.63 -1.61 -0.38
N PHE A 38 16.04 -0.53 0.12
CA PHE A 38 16.69 0.36 1.08
C PHE A 38 17.08 -0.36 2.37
N ALA A 39 16.19 -1.20 2.94
CA ALA A 39 16.50 -2.02 4.10
C ALA A 39 17.67 -2.99 3.83
N GLY A 40 17.66 -3.67 2.68
CA GLY A 40 18.72 -4.59 2.29
C GLY A 40 20.08 -3.90 2.15
N VAL A 41 20.12 -2.70 1.58
CA VAL A 41 21.36 -1.90 1.51
C VAL A 41 21.89 -1.54 2.90
N LEU A 42 21.02 -1.09 3.81
CA LEU A 42 21.41 -0.77 5.19
C LEU A 42 21.88 -2.00 5.97
N GLU A 43 21.27 -3.16 5.71
CA GLU A 43 21.64 -4.42 6.35
C GLU A 43 23.01 -4.92 5.87
N ILE A 44 23.26 -4.87 4.55
CA ILE A 44 24.58 -5.17 3.98
C ILE A 44 25.64 -4.23 4.56
N TYR A 45 25.35 -2.93 4.60
CA TYR A 45 26.25 -1.95 5.19
C TYR A 45 26.56 -2.27 6.67
N SER A 46 25.54 -2.61 7.45
CA SER A 46 25.71 -2.98 8.87
C SER A 46 26.52 -4.26 9.05
N ALA A 47 26.31 -5.26 8.17
CA ALA A 47 27.06 -6.51 8.18
C ALA A 47 28.55 -6.28 7.81
N VAL A 48 28.82 -5.46 6.80
CA VAL A 48 30.19 -5.09 6.42
C VAL A 48 30.89 -4.33 7.55
N ALA A 49 30.20 -3.38 8.19
CA ALA A 49 30.74 -2.64 9.33
C ALA A 49 31.17 -3.60 10.47
N LEU A 50 30.32 -4.59 10.77
CA LEU A 50 30.61 -5.61 11.77
C LEU A 50 31.80 -6.50 11.39
N LEU A 51 31.89 -6.91 10.11
CA LEU A 51 33.03 -7.70 9.60
C LEU A 51 34.36 -6.94 9.69
N LEU A 52 34.33 -5.61 9.54
CA LEU A 52 35.48 -4.73 9.70
C LEU A 52 35.80 -4.40 11.18
N GLY A 53 35.07 -4.98 12.13
CA GLY A 53 35.27 -4.75 13.57
C GLY A 53 34.75 -3.41 14.08
N THR A 54 33.89 -2.73 13.30
CA THR A 54 33.25 -1.48 13.71
C THR A 54 31.81 -1.71 14.19
N PHE A 55 31.32 -0.82 15.06
CA PHE A 55 29.92 -0.88 15.48
C PHE A 55 29.02 -0.28 14.39
N PRO A 56 27.91 -0.94 14.04
CA PRO A 56 26.94 -0.38 13.11
C PRO A 56 26.42 0.97 13.63
N PRO A 57 26.37 2.02 12.79
CA PRO A 57 25.88 3.34 13.22
C PRO A 57 24.35 3.39 13.36
N PHE A 58 23.63 2.36 12.92
CA PHE A 58 22.17 2.31 12.91
C PHE A 58 21.63 1.38 13.98
N ASP A 59 20.57 1.82 14.64
CA ASP A 59 19.84 0.98 15.58
C ASP A 59 19.12 -0.16 14.84
N SER A 60 19.24 -1.39 15.33
CA SER A 60 18.53 -2.57 14.85
C SER A 60 17.01 -2.39 14.85
N HIS A 61 16.48 -1.52 15.72
CA HIS A 61 15.07 -1.15 15.73
C HIS A 61 14.65 -0.44 14.44
N ALA A 62 15.54 0.32 13.78
CA ALA A 62 15.23 1.02 12.54
C ALA A 62 14.91 0.04 11.40
N LEU A 63 15.78 -0.96 11.19
CA LEU A 63 15.63 -1.99 10.15
C LEU A 63 14.30 -2.74 10.28
N ARG A 64 13.92 -3.12 11.50
CA ARG A 64 12.63 -3.79 11.76
C ARG A 64 11.45 -2.95 11.30
N HIS A 65 11.48 -1.64 11.52
CA HIS A 65 10.40 -0.77 11.07
C HIS A 65 10.42 -0.53 9.56
N ILE A 66 11.59 -0.47 8.92
CA ILE A 66 11.68 -0.39 7.45
C ILE A 66 11.06 -1.65 6.83
N TYR A 67 11.43 -2.84 7.30
CA TYR A 67 10.85 -4.10 6.80
C TYR A 67 9.35 -4.22 7.09
N LEU A 68 8.91 -3.90 8.31
CA LEU A 68 7.52 -4.12 8.70
C LEU A 68 6.60 -3.03 8.13
N SER A 69 6.88 -1.76 8.41
CA SER A 69 6.02 -0.64 8.02
C SER A 69 6.29 -0.13 6.60
N GLY A 70 7.55 -0.09 6.18
CA GLY A 70 7.97 0.40 4.87
C GLY A 70 7.73 -0.63 3.76
N PHE A 71 8.04 -1.90 4.00
CA PHE A 71 7.80 -2.97 3.03
C PHE A 71 6.46 -3.68 3.28
N GLY A 72 6.33 -4.41 4.39
CA GLY A 72 5.19 -5.30 4.63
C GLY A 72 3.84 -4.59 4.58
N THR A 73 3.66 -3.52 5.35
CA THR A 73 2.40 -2.78 5.41
C THR A 73 2.04 -2.12 4.09
N LEU A 74 2.99 -1.46 3.42
CA LEU A 74 2.75 -0.82 2.12
C LEU A 74 2.42 -1.86 1.03
N LEU A 75 3.10 -3.01 1.04
CA LEU A 75 2.79 -4.10 0.12
C LEU A 75 1.38 -4.63 0.34
N LEU A 76 0.99 -4.85 1.61
CA LEU A 76 -0.37 -5.29 1.97
C LEU A 76 -1.42 -4.26 1.51
N ILE A 77 -1.17 -2.97 1.74
CA ILE A 77 -2.07 -1.88 1.29
C ILE A 77 -2.18 -1.84 -0.23
N GLY A 78 -1.11 -2.12 -0.97
CA GLY A 78 -1.12 -2.17 -2.43
C GLY A 78 -1.79 -3.43 -3.00
N MET A 79 -1.63 -4.57 -2.34
CA MET A 79 -2.17 -5.84 -2.82
C MET A 79 -3.64 -6.04 -2.45
N ALA A 80 -4.08 -5.56 -1.28
CA ALA A 80 -5.43 -5.76 -0.77
C ALA A 80 -6.55 -5.27 -1.71
N PRO A 81 -6.48 -4.07 -2.33
CA PRO A 81 -7.50 -3.58 -3.27
C PRO A 81 -7.74 -4.48 -4.49
N ARG A 82 -6.77 -5.34 -4.84
CA ARG A 82 -6.88 -6.24 -6.00
C ARG A 82 -7.14 -7.69 -5.59
N LEU A 83 -6.45 -8.17 -4.56
CA LEU A 83 -6.60 -9.55 -4.07
C LEU A 83 -8.01 -9.79 -3.51
N ILE A 84 -8.49 -8.91 -2.63
CA ILE A 84 -9.75 -9.13 -1.91
C ILE A 84 -10.94 -9.12 -2.87
N PRO A 85 -11.15 -8.09 -3.72
CA PRO A 85 -12.21 -8.12 -4.73
C PRO A 85 -12.04 -9.25 -5.74
N GLY A 86 -10.80 -9.62 -6.08
CA GLY A 86 -10.48 -10.72 -6.98
C GLY A 86 -11.03 -12.06 -6.51
N PHE A 87 -10.88 -12.39 -5.21
CA PHE A 87 -11.46 -13.61 -4.64
C PHE A 87 -12.99 -13.64 -4.72
N LEU A 88 -13.62 -12.47 -4.76
CA LEU A 88 -15.08 -12.31 -4.74
C LEU A 88 -15.67 -12.07 -6.13
N ARG A 89 -14.83 -12.10 -7.17
CA ARG A 89 -15.19 -11.79 -8.57
C ARG A 89 -15.80 -10.38 -8.73
N ILE A 90 -15.48 -9.46 -7.82
CA ILE A 90 -15.90 -8.06 -7.90
C ILE A 90 -14.91 -7.33 -8.80
N ARG A 91 -15.42 -6.71 -9.87
CA ARG A 91 -14.58 -6.08 -10.90
C ARG A 91 -14.10 -4.67 -10.55
N ARG A 92 -14.71 -4.01 -9.57
CA ARG A 92 -14.42 -2.60 -9.28
C ARG A 92 -14.51 -2.28 -7.80
N LEU A 93 -13.62 -1.40 -7.34
CA LEU A 93 -13.60 -0.89 -5.98
C LEU A 93 -14.62 0.23 -5.80
N ALA A 94 -15.20 0.36 -4.60
CA ALA A 94 -16.19 1.39 -4.30
C ALA A 94 -15.65 2.81 -4.50
N HIS A 95 -14.44 3.08 -3.97
CA HIS A 95 -13.78 4.38 -4.07
C HIS A 95 -12.28 4.22 -4.40
N PRO A 96 -11.90 4.28 -5.68
CA PRO A 96 -10.50 4.18 -6.12
C PRO A 96 -9.58 5.23 -5.50
N GLN A 97 -10.11 6.41 -5.15
CA GLN A 97 -9.35 7.51 -4.55
C GLN A 97 -8.87 7.21 -3.12
N LEU A 98 -9.61 6.39 -2.36
CA LEU A 98 -9.21 5.99 -1.01
C LEU A 98 -7.92 5.16 -1.02
N VAL A 99 -7.62 4.45 -2.11
CA VAL A 99 -6.35 3.72 -2.25
C VAL A 99 -5.17 4.69 -2.29
N SER A 100 -5.30 5.80 -3.03
CA SER A 100 -4.26 6.84 -3.06
C SER A 100 -4.14 7.56 -1.72
N LEU A 101 -5.25 7.80 -1.01
CA LEU A 101 -5.20 8.37 0.33
C LEU A 101 -4.48 7.44 1.31
N SER A 102 -4.84 6.15 1.35
CA SER A 102 -4.17 5.13 2.16
C SER A 102 -2.68 5.05 1.84
N PHE A 103 -2.29 5.17 0.57
CA PHE A 103 -0.89 5.21 0.16
C PHE A 103 -0.13 6.39 0.80
N TYR A 104 -0.64 7.61 0.68
CA TYR A 104 0.03 8.79 1.24
C TYR A 104 0.11 8.70 2.77
N LEU A 105 -0.99 8.34 3.43
CA LEU A 105 -1.02 8.18 4.89
C LEU A 105 -0.04 7.11 5.36
N ALA A 106 -0.01 5.93 4.72
CA ALA A 106 0.88 4.84 5.10
C ALA A 106 2.36 5.16 4.84
N THR A 107 2.66 5.82 3.71
CA THR A 107 4.03 6.23 3.39
C THR A 107 4.52 7.28 4.39
N SER A 108 3.71 8.29 4.70
CA SER A 108 4.04 9.29 5.74
C SER A 108 4.21 8.64 7.11
N ALA A 109 3.35 7.67 7.47
CA ALA A 109 3.47 6.92 8.70
C ALA A 109 4.80 6.15 8.81
N ALA A 110 5.21 5.48 7.72
CA ALA A 110 6.47 4.76 7.65
C ALA A 110 7.66 5.73 7.75
N LEU A 111 7.65 6.85 7.01
CA LEU A 111 8.71 7.86 7.07
C LEU A 111 8.87 8.45 8.47
N PHE A 112 7.79 8.84 9.13
CA PHE A 112 7.86 9.35 10.51
C PHE A 112 8.29 8.31 11.53
N ARG A 113 8.16 7.01 11.21
CA ARG A 113 8.70 5.94 12.06
C ARG A 113 10.20 5.76 11.86
N ILE A 114 10.68 5.83 10.62
CA ILE A 114 12.06 5.50 10.24
C ILE A 114 12.99 6.69 10.45
N LEU A 115 12.54 7.91 10.13
CA LEU A 115 13.35 9.12 10.12
C LEU A 115 14.04 9.42 11.46
N PRO A 116 13.37 9.29 12.63
CA PRO A 116 14.01 9.55 13.92
C PRO A 116 15.15 8.57 14.27
N TYR A 117 15.16 7.38 13.66
CA TYR A 117 16.27 6.42 13.84
C TYR A 117 17.44 6.70 12.89
N LEU A 118 17.22 7.39 11.77
CA LEU A 118 18.26 7.74 10.81
C LEU A 118 18.92 9.08 11.10
N LEU A 119 18.19 10.01 11.73
CA LEU A 119 18.65 11.37 11.99
C LEU A 119 18.68 11.67 13.49
N PRO A 120 19.75 12.26 14.02
CA PRO A 120 19.93 12.50 15.46
C PRO A 120 19.12 13.72 15.94
N PHE A 121 17.79 13.61 15.98
CA PHE A 121 16.91 14.70 16.42
C PHE A 121 16.12 14.36 17.69
N PRO A 122 16.74 14.42 18.89
CA PRO A 122 16.15 13.92 20.13
C PRO A 122 14.86 14.65 20.55
N SER A 123 14.70 15.91 20.20
CA SER A 123 13.55 16.74 20.60
C SER A 123 12.26 16.45 19.83
N VAL A 124 12.34 15.83 18.65
CA VAL A 124 11.17 15.57 17.78
C VAL A 124 10.84 14.09 17.62
N THR A 125 11.63 13.19 18.20
CA THR A 125 11.44 11.74 18.07
C THR A 125 10.06 11.28 18.55
N LEU A 126 9.67 11.67 19.77
CA LEU A 126 8.41 11.25 20.38
C LEU A 126 7.17 11.75 19.62
N PRO A 127 7.05 13.04 19.24
CA PRO A 127 5.91 13.50 18.45
C PRO A 127 5.87 12.87 17.05
N LEU A 128 7.03 12.61 16.41
CA LEU A 128 7.06 11.89 15.13
C LEU A 128 6.55 10.46 15.25
N PHE A 129 6.90 9.75 16.33
CA PHE A 129 6.35 8.42 16.60
C PHE A 129 4.84 8.43 16.86
N GLY A 130 4.34 9.44 17.57
CA GLY A 130 2.90 9.65 17.76
C GLY A 130 2.18 9.86 16.43
N LEU A 131 2.68 10.79 15.60
CA LEU A 131 2.14 11.07 14.27
C LEU A 131 2.19 9.84 13.36
N SER A 132 3.29 9.08 13.39
CA SER A 132 3.43 7.82 12.66
C SER A 132 2.29 6.85 12.99
N GLY A 133 2.00 6.65 14.29
CA GLY A 133 0.93 5.76 14.73
C GLY A 133 -0.45 6.23 14.25
N THR A 134 -0.76 7.51 14.41
CA THR A 134 -2.05 8.08 13.99
C THR A 134 -2.26 7.95 12.49
N LEU A 135 -1.26 8.32 11.68
CA LEU A 135 -1.34 8.21 10.22
C LEU A 135 -1.47 6.76 9.74
N GLY A 136 -0.73 5.84 10.37
CA GLY A 136 -0.81 4.42 10.05
C GLY A 136 -2.21 3.85 10.32
N TYR A 137 -2.80 4.21 11.47
CA TYR A 137 -4.15 3.78 11.82
C TYR A 137 -5.21 4.36 10.87
N LEU A 138 -5.07 5.64 10.47
CA LEU A 138 -5.94 6.25 9.48
C LEU A 138 -5.84 5.58 8.11
N ALA A 139 -4.62 5.21 7.68
CA ALA A 139 -4.39 4.53 6.42
C ALA A 139 -5.11 3.17 6.33
N ILE A 140 -4.97 2.37 7.39
CA ILE A 140 -5.62 1.05 7.51
C ILE A 140 -7.14 1.21 7.60
N THR A 141 -7.61 2.18 8.38
CA THR A 141 -9.05 2.46 8.52
C THR A 141 -9.67 2.86 7.18
N ALA A 142 -9.00 3.74 6.42
CA ALA A 142 -9.46 4.16 5.10
C ALA A 142 -9.54 2.99 4.11
N LEU A 143 -8.53 2.09 4.15
CA LEU A 143 -8.53 0.88 3.33
C LEU A 143 -9.66 -0.08 3.73
N ALA A 144 -9.84 -0.32 5.03
CA ALA A 144 -10.89 -1.18 5.56
C ALA A 144 -12.28 -0.66 5.18
N ILE A 145 -12.54 0.64 5.35
CA ILE A 145 -13.80 1.27 4.94
C ILE A 145 -14.04 1.08 3.44
N ASN A 146 -13.02 1.31 2.61
CA ASN A 146 -13.15 1.17 1.16
C ASN A 146 -13.52 -0.27 0.75
N LEU A 147 -12.89 -1.26 1.39
CA LEU A 147 -13.19 -2.68 1.17
C LEU A 147 -14.60 -3.02 1.67
N CYS A 148 -14.97 -2.64 2.89
CA CYS A 148 -16.32 -2.82 3.45
C CYS A 148 -17.40 -2.22 2.55
N MET A 149 -17.20 -1.00 2.04
CA MET A 149 -18.12 -0.38 1.09
C MET A 149 -18.19 -1.14 -0.24
N THR A 150 -17.07 -1.70 -0.69
CA THR A 150 -17.02 -2.54 -1.90
C THR A 150 -17.87 -3.81 -1.70
N PHE A 151 -17.78 -4.45 -0.54
CA PHE A 151 -18.62 -5.60 -0.18
C PHE A 151 -20.12 -5.25 -0.15
N GLN A 152 -20.48 -4.15 0.50
CA GLN A 152 -21.88 -3.73 0.64
C GLN A 152 -22.52 -3.39 -0.70
N ARG A 153 -21.77 -2.81 -1.64
CA ARG A 153 -22.27 -2.49 -2.99
C ARG A 153 -22.40 -3.70 -3.90
N HIS A 154 -21.65 -4.77 -3.65
CA HIS A 154 -21.62 -5.97 -4.49
C HIS A 154 -21.64 -7.26 -3.65
N PRO A 155 -22.77 -7.61 -3.02
CA PRO A 155 -22.86 -8.84 -2.24
C PRO A 155 -22.64 -10.07 -3.15
N PRO A 156 -21.61 -10.89 -2.92
CA PRO A 156 -21.19 -11.95 -3.84
C PRO A 156 -22.14 -13.15 -3.91
N PHE A 157 -23.12 -13.26 -3.00
CA PHE A 157 -23.92 -14.47 -2.80
C PHE A 157 -25.36 -14.41 -3.33
N LEU A 158 -25.78 -13.34 -4.03
CA LEU A 158 -27.21 -13.14 -4.37
C LEU A 158 -27.59 -13.31 -5.85
N ARG A 159 -26.72 -13.84 -6.71
CA ARG A 159 -27.12 -14.24 -8.06
C ARG A 159 -27.22 -15.77 -8.15
N PRO A 160 -28.44 -16.35 -8.05
CA PRO A 160 -28.61 -17.76 -8.39
C PRO A 160 -28.15 -17.98 -9.85
N PRO A 161 -27.57 -19.15 -10.17
CA PRO A 161 -27.21 -19.48 -11.54
C PRO A 161 -28.47 -19.38 -12.40
N THR A 162 -28.47 -18.52 -13.40
CA THR A 162 -29.50 -18.53 -14.44
C THR A 162 -29.32 -19.83 -15.20
N MET A 163 -30.16 -20.82 -14.90
CA MET A 163 -30.23 -22.06 -15.67
C MET A 163 -30.54 -21.68 -17.13
N PRO A 164 -29.75 -22.14 -18.11
CA PRO A 164 -30.13 -22.00 -19.51
C PRO A 164 -31.43 -22.79 -19.74
N ASN A 165 -32.44 -22.12 -20.32
CA ASN A 165 -33.65 -22.75 -20.84
C ASN A 165 -33.35 -23.56 -22.10
#